data_AF-A0A1V5G600-F1
#
_entry.id   AF-A0A1V5G600-F1
#
_cell.length_a   1.000
_cell.length_b   1.000
_cell.length_c   1.000
_cell.angle_alpha   90.00
_cell.angle_beta   90.00
_cell.angle_gamma   90.00
#
_symmetry.space_group_name_H-M   'P 1'
#
loop_
_entity.id
_entity.type
_entity.pdbx_description
1 polymer ?
#
loop_
_entity_poly.entity_id
_entity_poly.type
_entity_poly.pdbx_seq_one_letter_code
_entity_poly.pdbx_strand_id
1 'polypeptide(L)'
;MGAIAERIKRYRKKMKLTQDQLGAMYSVSGPAMFKFERGYVVPSLELWLRLARDMNINPQAAVLMHVYEKLPKQYKDYADWESLLAGEGAAGLEQDDFAAIQDSEELRQAVESHQWLPSGLCGLARSRSLWALYRPTGEEIGILRDIFTPLGEGSPRDFCDALRLIREFRDDTR
;
A
#
# COMPACT_ATOMS: atom_id res chain seq x y z
N MET A 1 22.06 2.93 4.76
CA MET A 1 21.72 1.54 5.17
C MET A 1 20.47 1.14 4.44
N GLY A 2 20.31 -0.14 4.11
CA GLY A 2 19.15 -0.64 3.36
C GLY A 2 17.84 -0.59 4.15
N ALA A 3 16.72 -0.49 3.43
CA ALA A 3 15.36 -0.43 3.95
C ALA A 3 14.96 -1.69 4.74
N ILE A 4 15.49 -2.86 4.35
CA ILE A 4 15.28 -4.14 5.06
C ILE A 4 16.05 -4.15 6.39
N ALA A 5 17.31 -3.71 6.39
CA ALA A 5 18.18 -3.74 7.56
C ALA A 5 17.61 -2.89 8.72
N GLU A 6 17.12 -1.69 8.41
CA GLU A 6 16.50 -0.81 9.41
C GLU A 6 15.21 -1.38 9.98
N ARG A 7 14.38 -2.04 9.15
CA ARG A 7 13.14 -2.67 9.61
C ARG A 7 13.42 -3.82 10.58
N ILE A 8 14.36 -4.70 10.27
CA ILE A 8 14.77 -5.80 11.15
C ILE A 8 15.26 -5.26 12.49
N LYS A 9 16.15 -4.25 12.46
CA LYS A 9 16.70 -3.63 13.66
C LYS A 9 15.63 -2.96 14.52
N ARG A 10 14.68 -2.24 13.89
CA ARG A 10 13.54 -1.60 14.57
C ARG A 10 12.65 -2.64 15.22
N TYR A 11 12.31 -3.72 14.50
CA TYR A 11 11.51 -4.83 15.01
C TYR A 11 12.15 -5.48 16.23
N ARG A 12 13.45 -5.82 16.16
CA ARG A 12 14.19 -6.38 17.29
C ARG A 12 14.11 -5.49 18.54
N LYS A 13 14.34 -4.19 18.36
CA LYS A 13 14.30 -3.21 19.45
C LYS A 13 12.90 -3.06 20.02
N LYS A 14 11.86 -3.05 19.18
CA LYS A 14 10.45 -3.01 19.61
C LYS A 14 10.11 -4.21 20.50
N MET A 15 10.60 -5.39 20.14
CA MET A 15 10.41 -6.63 20.89
C MET A 15 11.38 -6.79 22.08
N LYS A 16 12.29 -5.83 22.30
CA LYS A 16 13.33 -5.85 23.36
C LYS A 16 14.22 -7.11 23.33
N LEU A 17 14.46 -7.67 22.16
CA LEU A 17 15.27 -8.89 21.97
C LEU A 17 16.75 -8.58 21.70
N THR A 18 17.63 -9.51 22.05
CA THR A 18 19.01 -9.51 21.55
C THR A 18 19.08 -10.04 20.11
N GLN A 19 20.20 -9.84 19.42
CA GLN A 19 20.40 -10.37 18.07
C GLN A 19 20.38 -11.90 18.06
N ASP A 20 20.92 -12.54 19.11
CA ASP A 20 20.88 -14.00 19.28
C ASP A 20 19.45 -14.50 19.50
N GLN A 21 18.66 -13.82 20.33
CA GLN A 21 17.27 -14.20 20.59
C GLN A 21 16.41 -14.08 19.33
N LEU A 22 16.53 -12.96 18.61
CA LEU A 22 15.80 -12.79 17.35
C LEU A 22 16.28 -13.81 16.30
N GLY A 23 17.58 -14.05 16.20
CA GLY A 23 18.14 -15.06 15.31
C GLY A 23 17.54 -16.45 15.59
N ALA A 24 17.53 -16.86 16.86
CA ALA A 24 17.01 -18.16 17.28
C ALA A 24 15.54 -18.38 16.85
N MET A 25 14.69 -17.34 16.92
CA MET A 25 13.29 -17.41 16.49
C MET A 25 13.12 -17.79 15.01
N TYR A 26 14.06 -17.37 14.15
CA TYR A 26 14.01 -17.65 12.71
C TYR A 26 15.02 -18.71 12.26
N SER A 27 15.62 -19.44 13.21
CA SER A 27 16.64 -20.46 12.97
C SER A 27 17.90 -19.89 12.28
N VAL A 28 18.32 -18.69 12.69
CA VAL A 28 19.51 -17.99 12.20
C VAL A 28 20.45 -17.67 13.36
N SER A 29 21.76 -17.63 13.11
CA SER A 29 22.72 -17.25 14.14
C SER A 29 22.68 -15.74 14.42
N GLY A 30 22.98 -15.32 15.65
CA GLY A 30 23.09 -13.90 15.99
C GLY A 30 24.08 -13.11 15.13
N PRO A 31 25.26 -13.67 14.77
CA PRO A 31 26.16 -13.03 13.80
C PRO A 31 25.53 -12.82 12.41
N ALA A 32 24.66 -13.72 11.96
CA ALA A 32 23.90 -13.51 10.72
C ALA A 32 22.90 -12.35 10.87
N MET A 33 22.17 -12.31 12.00
CA MET A 33 21.25 -11.22 12.30
C MET A 33 21.97 -9.86 12.37
N PHE A 34 23.16 -9.81 12.96
CA PHE A 34 24.01 -8.62 12.94
C PHE A 34 24.35 -8.17 11.51
N LYS A 35 24.75 -9.09 10.63
CA LYS A 35 25.05 -8.78 9.22
C LYS A 35 23.83 -8.24 8.48
N PHE A 36 22.64 -8.78 8.78
CA PHE A 36 21.38 -8.28 8.22
C PHE A 36 21.07 -6.86 8.70
N GLU A 37 21.15 -6.60 10.00
CA GLU A 37 20.88 -5.26 10.58
C GLU A 37 21.88 -4.19 10.14
N ARG A 38 23.09 -4.58 9.74
CA ARG A 38 24.10 -3.67 9.17
C ARG A 38 23.93 -3.47 7.66
N GLY A 39 23.09 -4.27 7.01
CA GLY A 39 22.93 -4.27 5.55
C GLY A 39 24.12 -4.86 4.79
N TYR A 40 25.00 -5.61 5.47
CA TYR A 40 26.13 -6.29 4.81
C TYR A 40 25.65 -7.47 3.97
N VAL A 41 24.57 -8.12 4.42
CA VAL A 41 23.95 -9.24 3.73
C VAL A 41 22.44 -9.02 3.73
N VAL A 42 21.80 -9.23 2.59
CA VAL A 42 20.34 -9.28 2.49
C VAL A 42 19.90 -10.72 2.80
N PRO A 43 18.94 -10.95 3.72
CA PRO A 43 18.43 -12.29 4.01
C PRO A 43 17.86 -12.97 2.75
N SER A 44 17.71 -14.30 2.78
CA SER A 44 16.98 -14.99 1.71
C SER A 44 15.54 -14.47 1.61
N LEU A 45 14.92 -14.56 0.43
CA LEU A 45 13.55 -14.09 0.25
C LEU A 45 12.59 -14.80 1.22
N GLU A 46 12.74 -16.12 1.38
CA GLU A 46 11.94 -16.91 2.31
C GLU A 46 12.08 -16.44 3.77
N LEU A 47 13.31 -16.20 4.24
CA LEU A 47 13.56 -15.69 5.58
C LEU A 47 12.98 -14.27 5.75
N TRP A 48 13.15 -13.42 4.74
CA TRP A 48 12.62 -12.07 4.75
C TRP A 48 11.09 -12.07 4.81
N LEU A 49 10.41 -12.92 4.04
CA LEU A 49 8.94 -13.02 4.05
C LEU A 49 8.40 -13.46 5.41
N ARG A 50 9.10 -14.37 6.11
CA ARG A 50 8.75 -14.75 7.49
C ARG A 50 8.88 -13.57 8.46
N LEU A 51 10.01 -12.87 8.41
CA LEU A 51 10.23 -11.66 9.21
C LEU A 51 9.21 -10.56 8.90
N ALA A 52 8.93 -10.33 7.61
CA ALA A 52 8.00 -9.31 7.12
C ALA A 52 6.57 -9.59 7.60
N ARG A 53 6.15 -10.86 7.60
CA ARG A 53 4.85 -11.28 8.15
C ARG A 53 4.70 -10.89 9.62
N ASP A 54 5.71 -11.18 10.44
CA ASP A 54 5.67 -10.86 11.88
C ASP A 54 5.79 -9.35 12.16
N MET A 55 6.28 -8.58 11.19
CA MET A 55 6.30 -7.12 11.18
C MET A 55 5.01 -6.51 10.61
N ASN A 56 4.05 -7.33 10.19
CA ASN A 56 2.82 -6.93 9.50
C ASN A 56 3.08 -6.12 8.21
N ILE A 57 4.09 -6.51 7.45
CA ILE A 57 4.42 -5.93 6.14
C ILE A 57 3.70 -6.75 5.07
N ASN A 58 3.07 -6.07 4.12
CA ASN A 58 2.40 -6.70 2.98
C ASN A 58 3.39 -7.62 2.20
N PRO A 59 2.98 -8.84 1.80
CA PRO A 59 3.85 -9.74 1.05
C PRO A 59 4.40 -9.18 -0.27
N GLN A 60 3.59 -8.41 -1.02
CA GLN A 60 4.02 -7.77 -2.28
C GLN A 60 5.11 -6.74 -1.99
N ALA A 61 4.88 -5.90 -0.98
CA ALA A 61 5.84 -4.93 -0.48
C ALA A 61 7.16 -5.58 -0.07
N ALA A 62 7.07 -6.68 0.66
CA ALA A 62 8.23 -7.43 1.10
C ALA A 62 9.05 -7.97 -0.10
N VAL A 63 8.39 -8.49 -1.14
CA VAL A 63 9.06 -8.94 -2.37
C VAL A 63 9.75 -7.75 -3.07
N LEU A 64 9.06 -6.63 -3.25
CA LEU A 64 9.62 -5.45 -3.90
C LEU A 64 10.84 -4.90 -3.15
N MET A 65 10.76 -4.81 -1.83
CA MET A 65 11.91 -4.42 -0.99
C MET A 65 13.11 -5.36 -1.20
N HIS A 66 12.86 -6.67 -1.31
CA HIS A 66 13.93 -7.65 -1.49
C HIS A 66 14.61 -7.50 -2.86
N VAL A 67 13.82 -7.36 -3.92
CA VAL A 67 14.33 -7.13 -5.28
C VAL A 67 15.12 -5.81 -5.32
N TYR A 68 14.58 -4.75 -4.73
CA TYR A 68 15.22 -3.44 -4.70
C TYR A 68 16.59 -3.46 -4.01
N GLU A 69 16.73 -4.18 -2.89
CA GLU A 69 18.02 -4.29 -2.21
C GLU A 69 19.08 -5.00 -3.07
N LYS A 70 18.66 -5.94 -3.92
CA LYS A 70 19.52 -6.69 -4.85
C LYS A 70 19.84 -5.94 -6.14
N LEU A 71 19.08 -4.90 -6.49
CA LEU A 71 19.32 -4.14 -7.71
C LEU A 71 20.71 -3.46 -7.70
N PRO A 72 21.46 -3.52 -8.81
CA PRO A 72 22.67 -2.72 -8.98
C PRO A 72 22.38 -1.22 -8.82
N LYS A 73 23.33 -0.48 -8.22
CA LYS A 73 23.17 0.96 -7.92
C LYS A 73 22.68 1.79 -9.10
N GLN A 74 23.21 1.52 -10.30
CA GLN A 74 22.82 2.24 -11.51
C GLN A 74 21.32 2.15 -11.79
N TYR A 75 20.64 1.08 -11.39
CA TYR A 75 19.20 0.94 -11.58
C TYR A 75 18.39 1.56 -10.45
N LYS A 76 19.01 1.85 -9.29
CA LYS A 76 18.37 2.47 -8.12
C LYS A 76 18.18 3.99 -8.26
N ASP A 77 18.45 4.57 -9.42
CA ASP A 77 18.16 5.98 -9.71
C ASP A 77 17.00 6.18 -10.73
N TYR A 78 16.60 5.13 -11.47
CA TYR A 78 15.59 5.16 -12.55
C TYR A 78 14.11 4.99 -12.17
N ALA A 79 13.74 4.70 -10.93
CA ALA A 79 12.35 4.60 -10.52
C ALA A 79 12.09 5.42 -9.26
N ASP A 80 10.85 5.79 -9.04
CA ASP A 80 10.46 6.41 -7.78
C ASP A 80 9.97 5.30 -6.84
N TRP A 81 10.89 4.46 -6.37
CA TRP A 81 10.50 3.33 -5.50
C TRP A 81 10.07 3.79 -4.12
N GLU A 82 10.43 5.00 -3.71
CA GLU A 82 9.94 5.58 -2.48
C GLU A 82 8.44 5.85 -2.61
N SER A 83 7.98 6.35 -3.76
CA SER A 83 6.55 6.42 -4.10
C SER A 83 5.90 5.03 -4.19
N LEU A 84 6.53 4.05 -4.85
CA LEU A 84 5.98 2.68 -4.96
C LEU A 84 5.84 1.97 -3.60
N LEU A 85 6.81 2.12 -2.70
CA LEU A 85 6.81 1.53 -1.36
C LEU A 85 6.01 2.38 -0.34
N ALA A 86 5.84 3.69 -0.58
CA ALA A 86 5.00 4.57 0.24
C ALA A 86 3.51 4.36 -0.04
N GLY A 87 3.14 4.02 -1.28
CA GLY A 87 1.80 3.55 -1.62
C GLY A 87 1.38 2.27 -0.86
N GLU A 88 2.35 1.49 -0.38
CA GLU A 88 2.10 0.25 0.38
C GLU A 88 1.91 0.47 1.89
N GLY A 89 1.97 1.73 2.36
CA GLY A 89 1.36 2.10 3.65
C GLY A 89 -0.16 1.93 3.67
N ALA A 90 -0.80 1.74 2.51
CA ALA A 90 -2.24 1.52 2.38
C ALA A 90 -2.63 0.03 2.25
N ALA A 91 -1.68 -0.90 2.10
CA ALA A 91 -1.99 -2.32 1.87
C ALA A 91 -2.16 -3.14 3.17
N GLY A 92 -2.61 -2.47 4.22
CA GLY A 92 -3.03 -3.03 5.50
C GLY A 92 -4.16 -2.22 6.15
N LEU A 93 -4.79 -1.31 5.40
CA LEU A 93 -6.01 -0.65 5.84
C LEU A 93 -7.16 -1.62 5.60
N GLU A 94 -8.01 -1.74 6.62
CA GLU A 94 -9.35 -2.32 6.52
C GLU A 94 -9.89 -1.97 5.13
N GLN A 95 -10.20 -2.99 4.32
CA GLN A 95 -10.96 -2.76 3.10
C GLN A 95 -12.28 -2.19 3.56
N ASP A 96 -12.37 -0.85 3.61
CA ASP A 96 -13.63 -0.16 3.79
C ASP A 96 -14.50 -0.66 2.63
N ASP A 97 -15.45 -1.54 2.97
CA ASP A 97 -16.34 -2.17 2.01
C ASP A 97 -17.39 -1.13 1.63
N PHE A 98 -16.98 -0.18 0.80
CA PHE A 98 -17.87 0.86 0.28
C PHE A 98 -19.08 0.23 -0.42
N ALA A 99 -18.96 -0.98 -0.96
CA ALA A 99 -20.06 -1.72 -1.59
C ALA A 99 -21.16 -2.14 -0.59
N ALA A 100 -20.84 -2.24 0.71
CA ALA A 100 -21.84 -2.49 1.74
C ALA A 100 -22.70 -1.24 2.06
N ILE A 101 -22.25 -0.04 1.68
CA ILE A 101 -22.97 1.21 1.93
C ILE A 101 -23.96 1.46 0.80
N GLN A 102 -25.26 1.33 1.11
CA GLN A 102 -26.35 1.56 0.15
C GLN A 102 -26.84 3.00 0.14
N ASP A 103 -26.69 3.72 1.26
CA ASP A 103 -27.12 5.12 1.35
C ASP A 103 -26.11 6.05 0.68
N SER A 104 -26.61 6.88 -0.24
CA SER A 104 -25.78 7.77 -1.07
C SER A 104 -25.11 8.91 -0.29
N GLU A 105 -25.70 9.37 0.80
CA GLU A 105 -25.16 10.43 1.65
C GLU A 105 -24.19 9.86 2.68
N GLU A 106 -24.48 8.67 3.22
CA GLU A 106 -23.56 7.91 4.06
C GLU A 106 -22.27 7.56 3.31
N LEU A 107 -22.39 7.08 2.07
CA LEU A 107 -21.25 6.79 1.20
C LEU A 107 -20.43 8.06 0.92
N ARG A 108 -21.10 9.20 0.70
CA ARG A 108 -20.42 10.48 0.47
C ARG A 108 -19.59 10.89 1.68
N GLN A 109 -20.16 10.79 2.88
CA GLN A 109 -19.50 11.16 4.12
C GLN A 109 -18.32 10.23 4.44
N ALA A 110 -18.49 8.93 4.17
CA ALA A 110 -17.39 7.97 4.27
C ALA A 110 -16.23 8.42 3.36
N VAL A 111 -16.47 8.55 2.05
CA VAL A 111 -15.44 8.95 1.07
C VAL A 111 -14.80 10.32 1.39
N GLU A 112 -15.58 11.30 1.85
CA GLU A 112 -15.08 12.62 2.21
C GLU A 112 -14.13 12.60 3.43
N SER A 113 -14.38 11.71 4.40
CA SER A 113 -13.67 11.65 5.68
C SER A 113 -12.46 10.71 5.68
N HIS A 114 -12.28 9.90 4.64
CA HIS A 114 -11.15 8.97 4.56
C HIS A 114 -9.81 9.68 4.32
N GLN A 115 -8.82 9.31 5.14
CA GLN A 115 -7.49 9.94 5.16
C GLN A 115 -6.53 9.42 4.08
N TRP A 116 -6.85 8.30 3.44
CA TRP A 116 -5.94 7.58 2.54
C TRP A 116 -6.43 7.49 1.09
N LEU A 117 -7.64 8.00 0.81
CA LEU A 117 -8.16 8.08 -0.54
C LEU A 117 -7.51 9.24 -1.31
N PRO A 118 -7.36 9.12 -2.64
CA PRO A 118 -6.89 10.21 -3.48
C PRO A 118 -7.70 11.49 -3.27
N SER A 119 -7.03 12.63 -3.15
CA SER A 119 -7.63 13.94 -2.92
C SER A 119 -8.62 14.34 -4.02
N GLY A 120 -8.43 13.86 -5.27
CA GLY A 120 -9.42 14.00 -6.33
C GLY A 120 -10.72 13.25 -6.05
N LEU A 121 -10.65 12.04 -5.50
CA LEU A 121 -11.80 11.23 -5.10
C LEU A 121 -12.51 11.84 -3.88
N CYS A 122 -11.77 12.29 -2.88
CA CYS A 122 -12.33 13.05 -1.76
C CYS A 122 -12.97 14.37 -2.24
N GLY A 123 -12.37 15.02 -3.25
CA GLY A 123 -12.89 16.23 -3.86
C GLY A 123 -14.21 16.01 -4.63
N LEU A 124 -14.40 14.82 -5.23
CA LEU A 124 -15.68 14.40 -5.80
C LEU A 124 -16.76 14.33 -4.70
N ALA A 125 -16.45 13.73 -3.55
CA ALA A 125 -17.38 13.63 -2.42
C ALA A 125 -17.70 14.97 -1.74
N ARG A 126 -16.73 15.90 -1.69
CA ARG A 126 -16.94 17.27 -1.19
C ARG A 126 -17.86 18.08 -2.10
N SER A 127 -17.84 17.81 -3.40
CA SER A 127 -18.67 18.53 -4.37
C SER A 127 -20.09 17.95 -4.44
N ARG A 128 -21.00 18.53 -3.65
CA ARG A 128 -22.43 18.12 -3.64
C ARG A 128 -23.07 18.11 -5.03
N SER A 129 -22.68 19.03 -5.92
CA SER A 129 -23.21 19.09 -7.28
C SER A 129 -22.72 17.94 -8.15
N LEU A 130 -21.42 17.61 -8.11
CA LEU A 130 -20.88 16.46 -8.84
C LEU A 130 -21.40 15.15 -8.27
N TRP A 131 -21.44 15.01 -6.95
CA TRP A 131 -21.97 13.81 -6.30
C TRP A 131 -23.44 13.55 -6.66
N ALA A 132 -24.28 14.59 -6.63
CA ALA A 132 -25.69 14.48 -6.99
C ALA A 132 -25.92 14.18 -8.48
N LEU A 133 -25.00 14.62 -9.34
CA LEU A 133 -25.06 14.41 -10.80
C LEU A 133 -24.64 12.98 -11.18
N TYR A 134 -23.52 12.49 -10.63
CA TYR A 134 -22.96 11.20 -11.02
C TYR A 134 -23.49 10.04 -10.19
N ARG A 135 -23.92 10.28 -8.94
CA ARG A 135 -24.46 9.29 -7.99
C ARG A 135 -23.65 7.98 -8.01
N PRO A 136 -22.36 8.04 -7.64
CA PRO A 136 -21.53 6.84 -7.63
C PRO A 136 -22.05 5.83 -6.61
N THR A 137 -21.97 4.55 -6.96
CA THR A 137 -22.27 3.44 -6.05
C THR A 137 -21.04 3.03 -5.25
N GLY A 138 -21.25 2.30 -4.15
CA GLY A 138 -20.16 1.76 -3.34
C GLY A 138 -19.15 0.92 -4.12
N GLU A 139 -19.65 0.07 -5.03
CA GLU A 139 -18.80 -0.71 -5.94
C GLU A 139 -17.94 0.18 -6.85
N GLU A 140 -18.54 1.22 -7.43
CA GLU A 140 -17.83 2.15 -8.31
C GLU A 140 -16.74 2.90 -7.56
N ILE A 141 -17.01 3.34 -6.32
CA ILE A 141 -16.01 3.95 -5.45
C ILE A 141 -14.88 2.98 -5.12
N GLY A 142 -15.19 1.71 -4.85
CA GLY A 142 -14.18 0.66 -4.63
C GLY A 142 -13.28 0.47 -5.85
N ILE A 143 -13.86 0.40 -7.05
CA ILE A 143 -13.11 0.29 -8.31
C ILE A 143 -12.21 1.51 -8.53
N LEU A 144 -12.74 2.72 -8.35
CA LEU A 144 -11.97 3.96 -8.49
C LEU A 144 -10.80 4.01 -7.51
N ARG A 145 -11.05 3.64 -6.25
CA ARG A 145 -10.00 3.55 -5.23
C ARG A 145 -8.91 2.59 -5.69
N ASP A 146 -9.26 1.37 -6.07
CA ASP A 146 -8.27 0.33 -6.37
C ASP A 146 -7.46 0.64 -7.63
N ILE A 147 -8.08 1.26 -8.64
CA ILE A 147 -7.41 1.59 -9.90
C ILE A 147 -6.60 2.88 -9.80
N PHE A 148 -7.12 3.92 -9.13
CA PHE A 148 -6.53 5.26 -9.18
C PHE A 148 -5.59 5.60 -8.03
N THR A 149 -5.72 4.94 -6.87
CA THR A 149 -4.75 5.08 -5.77
C THR A 149 -3.29 4.88 -6.23
N PRO A 150 -2.95 3.89 -7.08
CA PRO A 150 -1.58 3.74 -7.59
C PRO A 150 -1.22 4.72 -8.73
N LEU A 151 -2.20 5.38 -9.36
CA LEU A 151 -1.98 6.30 -10.49
C LEU A 151 -1.75 7.75 -10.04
N GLY A 152 -2.07 8.08 -8.79
CA GLY A 152 -1.84 9.39 -8.18
C GLY A 152 -3.12 10.07 -7.68
N GLU A 153 -2.97 11.32 -7.23
CA GLU A 153 -4.02 12.08 -6.54
C GLU A 153 -5.24 12.44 -7.41
N GLY A 154 -5.01 12.78 -8.69
CA GLY A 154 -6.02 13.17 -9.67
C GLY A 154 -6.85 14.41 -9.30
N SER A 155 -7.66 14.91 -10.23
CA SER A 155 -8.67 15.93 -9.99
C SER A 155 -10.08 15.33 -9.88
N PRO A 156 -11.06 15.99 -9.23
CA PRO A 156 -12.43 15.49 -9.16
C PRO A 156 -13.07 15.21 -10.52
N ARG A 157 -12.63 15.93 -11.57
CA ARG A 157 -13.10 15.70 -12.94
C ARG A 157 -12.52 14.43 -13.55
N ASP A 158 -11.26 14.12 -13.27
CA ASP A 158 -10.64 12.88 -13.75
C ASP A 158 -11.37 11.66 -13.18
N PHE A 159 -11.80 11.73 -11.92
CA PHE A 159 -12.63 10.69 -11.30
C PHE A 159 -14.06 10.62 -11.88
N CYS A 160 -14.65 11.75 -12.27
CA CYS A 160 -15.93 11.75 -13.01
C CYS A 160 -15.80 11.10 -14.40
N ASP A 161 -14.71 11.37 -15.11
CA ASP A 161 -14.48 10.78 -16.43
C ASP A 161 -14.15 9.29 -16.29
N ALA A 162 -13.42 8.88 -15.25
CA ALA A 162 -13.22 7.49 -14.89
C ALA A 162 -14.54 6.77 -14.57
N LEU A 163 -15.45 7.39 -13.82
CA LEU A 163 -16.79 6.85 -13.56
C LEU A 163 -17.58 6.59 -14.86
N ARG A 164 -17.50 7.51 -15.82
CA ARG A 164 -18.14 7.34 -17.13
C ARG A 164 -17.57 6.14 -17.87
N LEU A 165 -16.24 6.03 -17.92
CA LEU A 165 -15.56 4.91 -18.57
C LEU A 165 -15.93 3.58 -17.89
N ILE A 166 -15.94 3.50 -16.57
CA ILE A 166 -16.33 2.30 -15.83
C ILE A 166 -17.74 1.84 -16.23
N ARG A 167 -18.68 2.77 -16.37
CA ARG A 167 -20.06 2.47 -16.79
C ARG A 167 -20.12 2.03 -18.23
N GLU A 168 -19.45 2.73 -19.13
CA GLU A 168 -19.38 2.41 -20.56
C GLU A 168 -18.83 0.99 -20.78
N PHE A 169 -17.72 0.63 -20.14
CA PHE A 169 -17.16 -0.72 -20.24
C PHE A 169 -18.01 -1.80 -19.56
N ARG A 170 -18.81 -1.46 -18.54
CA ARG A 170 -19.75 -2.41 -17.90
C ARG A 170 -20.99 -2.64 -18.76
N ASP A 171 -21.48 -1.62 -19.44
CA ASP A 171 -22.66 -1.71 -20.30
C ASP A 171 -22.35 -2.45 -21.62
N ASP A 172 -21.13 -2.38 -22.14
CA ASP A 172 -20.66 -3.13 -23.32
C ASP A 172 -20.51 -4.65 -23.09
N THR A 173 -20.59 -5.12 -21.84
CA THR A 173 -20.57 -6.55 -21.49
C THR A 173 -21.95 -7.24 -21.51
N ARG A 174 -22.99 -6.60 -22.06
CA ARG A 174 -24.33 -7.17 -22.23
C ARG A 174 -24.66 -7.58 -23.67
#